data_AF-A0A2N3HPG6-F1
#
_entry.id   AF-A0A2N3HPG6-F1
#
_cell.length_a   1.000
_cell.length_b   1.000
_cell.length_c   1.000
_cell.angle_alpha   90.00
_cell.angle_beta   90.00
_cell.angle_gamma   90.00
#
_symmetry.space_group_name_H-M   'P 1'
#
loop_
_entity.id
_entity.type
_entity.pdbx_description
1 polymer ?
#
loop_
_entity_poly.entity_id
_entity_poly.type
_entity_poly.pdbx_seq_one_letter_code
_entity_poly.pdbx_strand_id
1 'polypeptide(L)'
;MTESEKILIDNILIDDGINKFNTEQVYNDKSLYKLANQTINYKLLQPKASYLIDKINLEKAVLVIKTDSQHKKNVISIQNASAELTNEFDKSF
;
A
#
# COMPACT_ATOMS: atom_id res chain seq x y z
N MET A 1 2.19 20.01 4.91
CA MET A 1 1.48 19.03 4.06
C MET A 1 0.03 19.45 4.03
N THR A 2 -0.52 19.75 2.86
CA THR A 2 -1.95 20.00 2.71
C THR A 2 -2.71 18.68 2.90
N GLU A 3 -3.86 18.73 3.57
CA GLU A 3 -4.69 17.57 3.95
C GLU A 3 -5.03 16.63 2.77
N SER A 4 -4.95 17.12 1.52
CA SER A 4 -5.17 16.36 0.29
C SER A 4 -3.98 15.51 -0.21
N GLU A 5 -2.84 15.50 0.51
CA GLU A 5 -1.68 14.66 0.23
C GLU A 5 -1.49 13.61 1.32
N LYS A 6 -2.56 13.01 1.83
CA LYS A 6 -2.44 11.83 2.71
C LYS A 6 -2.57 10.57 1.86
N ILE A 7 -1.74 9.57 2.11
CA ILE A 7 -1.93 8.27 1.47
C ILE A 7 -3.26 7.70 1.99
N LEU A 8 -4.08 7.19 1.08
CA LEU A 8 -5.43 6.71 1.37
C LEU A 8 -5.47 5.46 2.25
N ILE A 9 -4.33 4.88 2.60
CA ILE A 9 -4.22 3.71 3.48
C ILE A 9 -3.45 4.09 4.74
N ASP A 10 -4.04 3.75 5.89
CA ASP A 10 -3.51 4.11 7.20
C ASP A 10 -2.27 3.29 7.58
N ASN A 11 -2.19 2.02 7.17
CA ASN A 11 -1.08 1.12 7.51
C ASN A 11 -0.37 0.62 6.25
N ILE A 12 0.87 1.08 6.05
CA ILE A 12 1.67 0.75 4.86
C ILE A 12 3.04 0.26 5.31
N LEU A 13 3.54 -0.74 4.60
CA LEU A 13 4.90 -1.22 4.73
C LEU A 13 5.54 -1.33 3.34
N ILE A 14 6.68 -0.70 3.14
CA ILE A 14 7.47 -0.85 1.92
C ILE A 14 8.62 -1.82 2.21
N ASP A 15 8.78 -2.84 1.37
CA ASP A 15 9.86 -3.82 1.43
C ASP A 15 10.65 -3.72 0.11
N ASP A 16 11.89 -3.22 0.16
CA ASP A 16 12.76 -3.05 -1.02
C ASP A 16 13.62 -4.29 -1.33
N GLY A 17 13.39 -5.39 -0.60
CA GLY A 17 14.16 -6.62 -0.62
C GLY A 17 15.31 -6.68 0.38
N ILE A 18 15.70 -5.56 0.97
CA ILE A 18 16.80 -5.44 1.95
C ILE A 18 16.29 -4.79 3.25
N ASN A 19 15.51 -3.73 3.12
CA ASN A 19 14.96 -2.90 4.18
C ASN A 19 13.44 -2.94 4.17
N LYS A 20 12.87 -2.81 5.36
CA LYS A 20 11.43 -2.64 5.56
C LYS A 20 11.17 -1.30 6.21
N PHE A 21 10.28 -0.52 5.60
CA PHE A 21 9.91 0.80 6.06
C PHE A 21 8.45 0.78 6.49
N ASN A 22 8.19 1.14 7.75
CA ASN A 22 6.83 1.23 8.28
C ASN A 22 6.15 2.54 7.85
N THR A 23 4.86 2.68 8.16
CA THR A 23 4.06 3.87 7.85
C THR A 23 4.75 5.18 8.22
N GLU A 24 5.28 5.29 9.44
CA GLU A 24 5.93 6.52 9.91
C GLU A 24 7.18 6.87 9.10
N GLN A 25 8.01 5.88 8.78
CA GLN A 25 9.18 6.05 7.91
C GLN A 25 8.77 6.45 6.49
N VAL A 26 7.69 5.87 5.96
CA VAL A 26 7.15 6.22 4.64
C VAL A 26 6.64 7.65 4.61
N TYR A 27 5.97 8.14 5.64
CA TYR A 27 5.51 9.53 5.71
C TYR A 27 6.65 10.54 5.90
N ASN A 28 7.73 10.14 6.59
CA ASN A 28 8.89 10.99 6.83
C ASN A 28 9.86 11.05 5.64
N ASP A 29 9.89 10.02 4.78
CA ASP A 29 10.74 10.00 3.58
C ASP A 29 9.94 10.32 2.31
N LYS A 30 10.29 11.43 1.65
CA LYS A 30 9.58 11.92 0.46
C LYS A 30 9.61 10.93 -0.72
N SER A 31 10.66 10.14 -0.87
CA SER A 31 10.79 9.17 -1.96
C SER A 31 9.91 7.95 -1.70
N LEU A 32 9.94 7.42 -0.47
CA LEU A 32 9.07 6.33 -0.05
C LEU A 32 7.60 6.73 -0.10
N TYR A 33 7.26 7.93 0.38
CA TYR A 33 5.94 8.51 0.28
C TYR A 33 5.43 8.53 -1.16
N LYS A 34 6.25 9.04 -2.09
CA LYS A 34 5.91 9.12 -3.51
C LYS A 34 5.72 7.72 -4.10
N LEU A 35 6.58 6.76 -3.77
CA LEU A 35 6.48 5.38 -4.23
C LEU A 35 5.19 4.71 -3.76
N ALA A 36 4.86 4.85 -2.46
CA ALA A 36 3.64 4.31 -1.89
C ALA A 36 2.39 4.92 -2.55
N ASN A 37 2.34 6.25 -2.61
CA ASN A 37 1.21 6.97 -3.20
C ASN A 37 1.02 6.62 -4.69
N GLN A 38 2.10 6.58 -5.48
CA GLN A 38 2.02 6.18 -6.88
C GLN A 38 1.57 4.74 -7.07
N THR A 39 2.05 3.81 -6.24
CA THR A 39 1.67 2.40 -6.33
C THR A 39 0.19 2.21 -5.99
N ILE A 40 -0.28 2.85 -4.92
CA ILE A 40 -1.69 2.80 -4.50
C ILE A 40 -2.58 3.42 -5.58
N ASN A 41 -2.20 4.57 -6.14
CA ASN A 41 -2.97 5.19 -7.21
C ASN A 41 -3.02 4.33 -8.47
N TYR A 42 -1.92 3.66 -8.83
CA TYR A 42 -1.87 2.82 -10.02
C TYR A 42 -2.61 1.49 -9.86
N LYS A 43 -2.54 0.88 -8.67
CA LYS A 43 -3.08 -0.45 -8.40
C LYS A 43 -4.46 -0.42 -7.76
N LEU A 44 -4.66 0.39 -6.73
CA LEU A 44 -5.85 0.38 -5.89
C LEU A 44 -6.88 1.44 -6.26
N LEU A 45 -6.51 2.59 -6.83
CA LEU A 45 -7.50 3.55 -7.34
C LEU A 45 -8.11 3.16 -8.69
N GLN A 46 -7.89 1.93 -9.17
CA GLN A 46 -8.63 1.44 -10.32
C GLN A 46 -10.10 1.20 -9.94
N PRO A 47 -11.07 1.39 -10.87
CA PRO A 47 -12.50 1.24 -10.59
C PRO A 47 -12.88 -0.11 -9.98
N LYS A 48 -12.09 -1.16 -10.24
CA LYS A 48 -12.30 -2.52 -9.75
C LYS A 48 -11.70 -2.79 -8.36
N ALA A 49 -10.84 -1.92 -7.84
CA ALA A 49 -10.07 -2.16 -6.62
C ALA A 49 -10.19 -1.04 -5.58
N SER A 50 -10.84 0.09 -5.90
CA SER A 50 -10.93 1.24 -5.00
C SER A 50 -11.63 0.92 -3.68
N TYR A 51 -12.65 0.05 -3.71
CA TYR A 51 -13.35 -0.39 -2.50
C TYR A 51 -12.46 -1.18 -1.52
N LEU A 52 -11.34 -1.74 -1.99
CA LEU A 52 -10.40 -2.45 -1.13
C LEU A 52 -9.68 -1.50 -0.18
N ILE A 53 -9.51 -0.23 -0.54
CA ILE A 53 -8.86 0.79 0.31
C ILE A 53 -9.65 0.94 1.62
N ASP A 54 -10.97 1.14 1.51
CA ASP A 54 -11.85 1.26 2.67
C ASP A 54 -11.83 -0.01 3.53
N LYS A 55 -11.86 -1.19 2.92
CA LYS A 55 -11.78 -2.47 3.65
C LYS A 55 -10.45 -2.64 4.39
N ILE A 56 -9.32 -2.31 3.74
CA ILE A 56 -7.99 -2.38 4.35
C ILE A 56 -7.92 -1.48 5.59
N ASN A 57 -8.43 -0.25 5.50
CA ASN A 57 -8.45 0.67 6.63
C ASN A 57 -9.39 0.21 7.74
N LEU A 58 -10.58 -0.26 7.39
CA LEU A 58 -11.59 -0.73 8.34
C LEU A 58 -11.08 -1.93 9.16
N GLU A 59 -10.38 -2.85 8.52
CA GLU A 59 -9.78 -4.02 9.17
C GLU A 59 -8.42 -3.72 9.81
N LYS A 60 -7.90 -2.49 9.64
CA LYS A 60 -6.53 -2.11 10.03
C LYS A 60 -5.47 -3.05 9.45
N ALA A 61 -5.75 -3.62 8.28
CA ALA A 61 -4.80 -4.44 7.54
C ALA A 61 -3.62 -3.59 7.08
N VAL A 62 -2.46 -4.24 6.90
CA VAL A 62 -1.24 -3.58 6.45
C VAL A 62 -1.06 -3.81 4.96
N LEU A 63 -1.06 -2.74 4.16
CA LEU A 63 -0.67 -2.83 2.76
C LEU A 63 0.85 -2.94 2.66
N VAL A 64 1.33 -4.05 2.10
CA VAL A 64 2.74 -4.31 1.88
C VAL A 64 3.07 -4.10 0.41
N ILE A 65 3.89 -3.08 0.14
CA ILE A 65 4.42 -2.77 -1.18
C ILE A 65 5.82 -3.36 -1.27
N LYS A 66 5.94 -4.48 -1.96
CA LYS A 66 7.22 -5.09 -2.29
C LYS A 66 7.75 -4.46 -3.57
N THR A 67 8.96 -3.94 -3.51
CA THR A 67 9.63 -3.30 -4.62
C THR A 67 11.04 -3.86 -4.74
N ASP A 68 11.59 -3.94 -5.95
CA ASP A 68 13.02 -4.27 -6.09
C ASP A 68 13.87 -3.04 -5.73
N SER A 69 15.17 -3.23 -5.48
CA SER A 69 16.06 -2.14 -5.08
C SER A 69 16.24 -1.05 -6.14
N GLN A 70 15.78 -1.25 -7.38
CA GLN A 70 15.72 -0.24 -8.44
C GLN A 70 14.31 0.38 -8.60
N HIS A 71 13.35 -0.01 -7.76
CA HIS A 71 11.96 0.43 -7.76
C HIS A 71 11.22 0.25 -9.09
N LYS A 72 11.57 -0.79 -9.86
CA LYS A 72 11.03 -1.06 -11.20
C LYS A 72 9.82 -1.98 -11.18
N LYS A 73 9.67 -2.82 -10.17
CA LYS A 73 8.54 -3.75 -10.01
C LYS A 73 7.90 -3.56 -8.65
N ASN A 74 6.69 -3.02 -8.64
CA ASN A 74 5.90 -2.86 -7.42
C ASN A 74 4.82 -3.95 -7.37
N VAL A 75 4.99 -4.90 -6.46
CA VAL A 75 3.99 -5.92 -6.12
C VAL A 75 3.35 -5.50 -4.82
N ILE A 76 2.02 -5.56 -4.76
CA ILE A 76 1.28 -5.27 -3.54
C ILE A 76 0.73 -6.55 -2.94
N SER A 77 0.70 -6.60 -1.62
CA SER A 77 0.11 -7.67 -0.83
C SER A 77 -0.47 -7.06 0.43
N ILE A 78 -1.31 -7.79 1.15
CA ILE A 78 -1.84 -7.35 2.43
C ILE A 78 -1.44 -8.33 3.53
N GLN A 79 -1.27 -7.80 4.75
CA GLN A 79 -1.00 -8.60 5.95
C GLN A 79 -1.97 -8.20 7.06
N ASN A 80 -2.18 -9.11 8.01
CA ASN A 80 -3.06 -8.91 9.15
C ASN A 80 -4.51 -8.53 8.73
N ALA A 81 -4.95 -9.09 7.59
CA ALA A 81 -6.28 -8.94 7.02
C ALA A 81 -7.10 -10.21 7.27
N SER A 82 -8.42 -10.09 7.26
CA SER A 82 -9.30 -11.26 7.22
C SER A 82 -9.04 -12.13 5.98
N ALA A 83 -9.44 -13.39 6.05
CA ALA A 83 -9.41 -14.29 4.90
C ALA A 83 -10.31 -13.79 3.75
N GLU A 84 -11.39 -13.09 4.06
CA GLU A 84 -12.27 -12.47 3.06
C GLU A 84 -11.54 -11.39 2.28
N LEU A 85 -10.95 -10.41 2.98
CA LEU A 85 -10.19 -9.34 2.35
C LEU A 85 -8.97 -9.87 1.59
N THR A 86 -8.29 -10.88 2.14
CA THR A 86 -7.16 -11.55 1.46
C THR A 86 -7.59 -12.18 0.14
N ASN A 87 -8.73 -12.89 0.12
CA ASN A 87 -9.26 -13.50 -1.10
C ASN A 87 -9.75 -12.46 -2.13
N GLU A 88 -10.40 -11.38 -1.68
CA GLU A 88 -10.84 -10.30 -2.57
C GLU A 88 -9.65 -9.55 -3.18
N PHE A 89 -8.61 -9.32 -2.39
CA PHE A 89 -7.39 -8.69 -2.83
C PHE A 89 -6.64 -9.55 -3.85
N ASP A 90 -6.48 -10.86 -3.59
CA ASP A 90 -5.82 -11.80 -4.50
C ASP A 90 -6.57 -11.93 -5.84
N LYS A 91 -7.90 -11.94 -5.83
CA LYS A 91 -8.71 -11.93 -7.07
C LYS A 91 -8.57 -10.65 -7.89
N SER A 92 -8.10 -9.56 -7.27
CA SER A 92 -8.03 -8.25 -7.91
C SER A 92 -6.69 -7.99 -8.61
N PHE A 93 -5.65 -8.81 -8.40
CA PHE A 93 -4.28 -8.57 -8.88
C PHE A 93 -3.60 -9.83 -9.42
#